data_AF-B3V826-F1
#
_entry.id   AF-B3V826-F1
#
_cell.length_a   1.000
_cell.length_b   1.000
_cell.length_c   1.000
_cell.angle_alpha   90.00
_cell.angle_beta   90.00
_cell.angle_gamma   90.00
#
_symmetry.space_group_name_H-M   'P 1'
#
loop_
_entity.id
_entity.type
_entity.pdbx_description
1 polymer ?
#
loop_
_entity_poly.entity_id
_entity_poly.type
_entity_poly.pdbx_seq_one_letter_code
_entity_poly.pdbx_strand_id
1 'polypeptide(L)'
;DIKLINKDVSENCKRKKIDMNQAAKGSTNPVPPSLSAITAGANEEMVGFQDVMDKLKLQLLGGSDQLDVISIYGMPGNGKTTLAKKIYNDPAVGSHFDVRTMCYVTQVYSWRELLLDILKDVLGPAECTKKEDGELANELRRYLLTKRFLILIDDVWGTAAWDNLHMCFQGSQNRSRVILTTRLYEVADYAKCKSDPHHLRLFTDDESWMLLKEEVFRGEICPPELGEVGLRIAKSLWRAATLCCLSSWCSQREKEESIFVEKS
;
A
#
# COMPACT_ATOMS: atom_id res chain seq x y z
N ASP A 1 -9.46 18.52 -32.96
CA ASP A 1 -9.80 19.54 -31.94
C ASP A 1 -9.91 18.96 -30.53
N ILE A 2 -8.95 19.29 -29.67
CA ILE A 2 -8.88 18.85 -28.25
C ILE A 2 -10.14 19.25 -27.45
N LYS A 3 -10.86 20.29 -27.89
CA LYS A 3 -12.13 20.73 -27.30
C LYS A 3 -13.28 19.74 -27.51
N LEU A 4 -13.31 19.00 -28.62
CA LEU A 4 -14.33 17.97 -28.86
C LEU A 4 -14.08 16.74 -27.98
N ILE A 5 -12.83 16.29 -27.87
CA ILE A 5 -12.46 15.13 -27.05
C ILE A 5 -12.74 15.40 -25.57
N ASN A 6 -12.42 16.59 -25.06
CA ASN A 6 -12.74 16.97 -23.68
C ASN A 6 -14.25 17.09 -23.41
N LYS A 7 -15.03 17.47 -24.42
CA LYS A 7 -16.50 17.57 -24.31
C LYS A 7 -17.15 16.18 -24.30
N ASP A 8 -16.70 15.28 -25.17
CA ASP A 8 -17.19 13.89 -25.25
C ASP A 8 -16.84 13.10 -23.98
N VAL A 9 -15.64 13.31 -23.43
CA VAL A 9 -15.22 12.73 -22.14
C VAL A 9 -16.07 13.26 -20.99
N SER A 10 -16.38 14.55 -20.96
CA SER A 10 -17.23 15.13 -19.92
C SER A 10 -18.69 14.67 -20.01
N GLU A 11 -19.25 14.50 -21.21
CA GLU A 11 -20.62 14.02 -21.39
C GLU A 11 -20.76 12.52 -21.08
N ASN A 12 -19.80 11.69 -21.47
CA ASN A 12 -19.80 10.27 -21.13
C ASN A 12 -19.65 10.01 -19.62
N CYS A 13 -18.89 10.85 -18.92
CA CYS A 13 -18.76 10.78 -17.47
C CYS A 13 -20.06 11.16 -16.74
N LYS A 14 -20.91 12.01 -17.35
CA LYS A 14 -22.23 12.37 -16.82
C LYS A 14 -23.28 11.30 -17.09
N ARG A 15 -23.31 10.69 -18.29
CA ARG A 15 -24.25 9.62 -18.66
C ARG A 15 -24.06 8.36 -17.78
N LYS A 16 -22.81 7.95 -17.52
CA LYS A 16 -22.50 6.78 -16.67
C LYS A 16 -22.87 6.98 -15.18
N LYS A 17 -22.96 8.22 -14.70
CA LYS A 17 -23.40 8.53 -13.33
C LYS A 17 -24.90 8.34 -13.12
N ILE A 18 -25.70 8.39 -14.20
CA ILE A 18 -27.15 8.23 -14.16
C ILE A 18 -27.53 6.74 -14.14
N ASP A 19 -26.81 5.89 -14.89
CA ASP A 19 -27.06 4.44 -14.93
C ASP A 19 -26.74 3.73 -13.61
N MET A 20 -25.69 4.16 -12.88
CA MET A 20 -25.34 3.54 -11.59
C MET A 20 -26.37 3.80 -10.47
N ASN A 21 -27.12 4.90 -10.54
CA ASN A 21 -28.16 5.20 -9.56
C ASN A 21 -29.47 4.41 -9.79
N GLN A 22 -29.65 3.83 -10.98
CA GLN A 22 -30.83 3.01 -11.29
C GLN A 22 -30.62 1.51 -10.97
N ALA A 23 -29.37 1.07 -10.75
CA ALA A 23 -29.05 -0.33 -10.42
C ALA A 23 -29.08 -0.67 -8.91
N ALA A 24 -29.32 0.32 -8.02
CA ALA A 24 -29.24 0.16 -6.55
C ALA A 24 -30.60 -0.12 -5.86
N LYS A 25 -31.55 -0.78 -6.52
CA LYS A 25 -32.78 -1.30 -5.90
C LYS A 25 -33.00 -2.76 -6.26
N GLY A 26 -32.42 -3.66 -5.45
CA GLY A 26 -32.64 -5.10 -5.53
C GLY A 26 -31.82 -5.84 -4.47
N SER A 27 -32.51 -6.38 -3.46
CA SER A 27 -31.96 -7.08 -2.30
C SER A 27 -31.50 -8.52 -2.61
N THR A 28 -30.33 -8.93 -2.13
CA THR A 28 -30.05 -10.10 -1.23
C THR A 28 -28.54 -10.43 -1.19
N ASN A 29 -27.95 -10.59 0.01
CA ASN A 29 -26.62 -11.21 0.26
C ASN A 29 -26.74 -12.76 0.16
N PRO A 30 -25.68 -13.62 0.03
CA PRO A 30 -24.32 -13.47 0.62
C PRO A 30 -23.11 -14.14 -0.12
N VAL A 31 -21.93 -14.03 0.54
CA VAL A 31 -20.65 -14.79 0.47
C VAL A 31 -19.45 -14.10 -0.26
N PRO A 32 -18.31 -13.84 0.43
CA PRO A 32 -17.10 -13.32 -0.21
C PRO A 32 -16.25 -14.43 -0.84
N PRO A 33 -15.67 -14.25 -2.04
CA PRO A 33 -14.75 -15.22 -2.61
C PRO A 33 -13.38 -15.13 -1.93
N SER A 34 -12.87 -16.28 -1.51
CA SER A 34 -11.50 -16.53 -1.08
C SER A 34 -10.47 -16.00 -2.10
N LEU A 35 -9.64 -15.04 -1.70
CA LEU A 35 -8.57 -14.50 -2.54
C LEU A 35 -7.30 -15.32 -2.36
N SER A 36 -7.25 -16.49 -2.97
CA SER A 36 -6.03 -17.26 -3.19
C SER A 36 -5.89 -17.54 -4.68
N ALA A 37 -5.40 -16.55 -5.43
CA ALA A 37 -4.70 -16.73 -6.71
C ALA A 37 -4.47 -15.37 -7.40
N ILE A 38 -3.45 -14.62 -6.96
CA ILE A 38 -2.61 -13.85 -7.90
C ILE A 38 -1.18 -13.91 -7.35
N THR A 39 -0.48 -14.99 -7.68
CA THR A 39 0.99 -15.06 -7.67
C THR A 39 1.45 -15.15 -9.11
N ALA A 40 1.81 -13.99 -9.67
CA ALA A 40 2.75 -13.79 -10.77
C ALA A 40 3.17 -12.32 -10.63
N GLY A 41 4.37 -12.01 -10.15
CA GLY A 41 5.59 -12.36 -10.85
C GLY A 41 5.91 -11.31 -11.91
N ALA A 42 5.79 -10.02 -11.58
CA ALA A 42 6.48 -8.96 -12.29
C ALA A 42 7.22 -8.16 -11.21
N ASN A 43 8.54 -8.05 -11.34
CA ASN A 43 9.30 -7.06 -10.61
C ASN A 43 8.77 -5.70 -11.06
N GLU A 44 7.76 -5.17 -10.37
CA GLU A 44 7.33 -3.78 -10.51
C GLU A 44 8.52 -2.92 -10.06
N GLU A 45 9.38 -2.57 -11.01
CA GLU A 45 10.51 -1.69 -10.77
C GLU A 45 9.95 -0.30 -10.46
N MET A 46 9.64 -0.04 -9.19
CA MET A 46 9.38 1.29 -8.65
C MET A 46 10.46 2.27 -9.11
N VAL A 47 10.16 2.99 -10.18
CA VAL A 47 11.02 4.01 -10.75
C VAL A 47 11.05 5.22 -9.80
N GLY A 48 12.22 5.81 -9.56
CA GLY A 48 12.36 7.11 -8.89
C GLY A 48 12.52 7.11 -7.36
N PHE A 49 12.49 5.94 -6.70
CA PHE A 49 12.67 5.84 -5.24
C PHE A 49 13.73 4.83 -4.79
N GLN A 50 14.69 4.51 -5.65
CA GLN A 50 15.73 3.53 -5.31
C GLN A 50 16.61 3.99 -4.15
N ASP A 51 17.01 5.26 -4.13
CA ASP A 51 17.76 5.89 -3.05
C ASP A 51 16.99 5.84 -1.72
N VAL A 52 15.69 6.10 -1.76
CA VAL A 52 14.80 5.99 -0.61
C VAL A 52 14.71 4.55 -0.13
N MET A 53 14.49 3.58 -1.03
CA MET A 53 14.44 2.16 -0.69
C MET A 53 15.73 1.70 -0.01
N ASP A 54 16.89 2.07 -0.57
CA ASP A 54 18.19 1.65 -0.04
C ASP A 54 18.44 2.26 1.35
N LYS A 55 18.06 3.52 1.56
CA LYS A 55 18.11 4.16 2.88
C LYS A 55 17.25 3.43 3.91
N LEU A 56 15.98 3.15 3.57
CA LEU A 56 15.05 2.49 4.48
C LEU A 56 15.47 1.04 4.75
N LYS A 57 16.01 0.32 3.76
CA LYS A 57 16.60 -1.01 3.96
C LYS A 57 17.80 -0.98 4.90
N LEU A 58 18.66 0.03 4.79
CA LEU A 58 19.80 0.18 5.69
C LEU A 58 19.34 0.42 7.15
N GLN A 59 18.25 1.15 7.35
CA GLN A 59 17.63 1.29 8.68
C GLN A 59 17.01 -0.01 9.20
N LEU A 60 16.40 -0.81 8.32
CA LEU A 60 15.82 -2.11 8.67
C LEU A 60 16.89 -3.14 9.07
N LEU A 61 17.94 -3.27 8.25
CA LEU A 61 18.97 -4.31 8.37
C LEU A 61 20.11 -3.91 9.32
N GLY A 62 20.30 -2.60 9.51
CA GLY A 62 21.33 -2.02 10.36
C GLY A 62 20.80 -1.55 11.72
N GLY A 63 21.59 -0.70 12.40
CA GLY A 63 21.19 -0.06 13.65
C GLY A 63 21.41 -0.90 14.91
N SER A 64 20.87 -0.42 16.03
CA SER A 64 21.02 -1.05 17.35
C SER A 64 20.12 -2.26 17.54
N ASP A 65 20.30 -2.95 18.67
CA ASP A 65 19.48 -4.10 19.04
C ASP A 65 18.11 -3.75 19.63
N GLN A 66 17.87 -2.48 19.95
CA GLN A 66 16.56 -2.00 20.37
C GLN A 66 15.57 -1.99 19.19
N LEU A 67 14.28 -2.07 19.52
CA LEU A 67 13.19 -1.82 18.58
C LEU A 67 13.37 -0.44 17.92
N ASP A 68 13.10 -0.38 16.62
CA ASP A 68 13.00 0.88 15.89
C ASP A 68 11.77 0.89 14.98
N VAL A 69 11.27 2.08 14.71
CA VAL A 69 10.08 2.33 13.89
C VAL A 69 10.49 3.16 12.69
N ILE A 70 10.29 2.59 11.51
CA ILE A 70 10.61 3.21 10.23
C ILE A 70 9.29 3.71 9.64
N SER A 71 8.96 4.95 9.98
CA SER A 71 7.73 5.60 9.54
C SER A 71 7.90 6.21 8.15
N ILE A 72 6.95 5.96 7.25
CA ILE A 72 6.84 6.58 5.92
C ILE A 72 5.54 7.39 5.91
N TYR A 73 5.65 8.71 5.74
CA TYR A 73 4.50 9.60 5.72
C TYR A 73 4.43 10.44 4.46
N GLY A 74 3.24 10.98 4.15
CA GLY A 74 3.02 11.81 2.97
C GLY A 74 1.60 11.71 2.42
N MET A 75 1.34 12.41 1.32
CA MET A 75 -0.02 12.56 0.77
C MET A 75 -0.67 11.22 0.38
N PRO A 76 -2.01 11.15 0.37
CA PRO A 76 -2.74 10.03 -0.22
C PRO A 76 -2.30 9.78 -1.67
N GLY A 77 -2.18 8.52 -2.07
CA GLY A 77 -1.83 8.16 -3.45
C GLY A 77 -0.34 8.25 -3.80
N ASN A 78 0.54 8.75 -2.94
CA ASN A 78 1.98 8.88 -3.26
C ASN A 78 2.78 7.56 -3.23
N GLY A 79 2.11 6.40 -3.08
CA GLY A 79 2.78 5.10 -3.12
C GLY A 79 3.49 4.66 -1.84
N LYS A 80 3.14 5.20 -0.66
CA LYS A 80 3.73 4.80 0.64
C LYS A 80 3.60 3.29 0.91
N THR A 81 2.39 2.78 0.77
CA THR A 81 2.08 1.35 0.92
C THR A 81 2.86 0.51 -0.10
N THR A 82 2.97 0.97 -1.34
CA THR A 82 3.74 0.30 -2.39
C THR A 82 5.22 0.23 -2.01
N LEU A 83 5.82 1.35 -1.62
CA LEU A 83 7.20 1.43 -1.17
C LEU A 83 7.46 0.49 0.02
N ALA A 84 6.60 0.56 1.04
CA ALA A 84 6.70 -0.27 2.24
C ALA A 84 6.62 -1.76 1.92
N LYS A 85 5.64 -2.17 1.09
CA LYS A 85 5.47 -3.57 0.66
C LYS A 85 6.66 -4.04 -0.17
N LYS A 86 7.19 -3.19 -1.04
CA LYS A 86 8.35 -3.53 -1.88
C LYS A 86 9.60 -3.77 -1.04
N ILE A 87 9.82 -2.95 -0.01
CA ILE A 87 10.90 -3.16 0.97
C ILE A 87 10.64 -4.41 1.82
N TYR A 88 9.42 -4.59 2.32
CA TYR A 88 9.04 -5.74 3.15
C TYR A 88 9.24 -7.09 2.42
N ASN A 89 8.96 -7.12 1.12
CA ASN A 89 9.10 -8.29 0.25
C ASN A 89 10.52 -8.48 -0.31
N ASP A 90 11.45 -7.55 -0.05
CA ASP A 90 12.83 -7.69 -0.49
C ASP A 90 13.46 -8.95 0.12
N PRO A 91 14.15 -9.82 -0.65
CA PRO A 91 14.74 -11.05 -0.13
C PRO A 91 15.75 -10.87 1.01
N ALA A 92 16.55 -9.79 0.98
CA ALA A 92 17.52 -9.50 2.03
C ALA A 92 16.80 -9.05 3.32
N VAL A 93 15.73 -8.27 3.19
CA VAL A 93 14.85 -7.95 4.32
C VAL A 93 14.17 -9.21 4.84
N GLY A 94 13.57 -10.01 3.96
CA GLY A 94 12.80 -11.18 4.34
C GLY A 94 13.59 -12.26 5.07
N SER A 95 14.86 -12.45 4.69
CA SER A 95 15.77 -13.40 5.35
C SER A 95 16.36 -12.89 6.67
N HIS A 96 16.22 -11.61 6.98
CA HIS A 96 16.78 -11.01 8.19
C HIS A 96 15.93 -11.23 9.45
N PHE A 97 14.61 -11.44 9.30
CA PHE A 97 13.63 -11.52 10.38
C PHE A 97 13.03 -12.93 10.50
N ASP A 98 12.89 -13.43 11.73
CA ASP A 98 12.35 -14.76 12.03
C ASP A 98 10.82 -14.82 11.82
N VAL A 99 10.15 -13.69 12.09
CA VAL A 99 8.70 -13.54 11.99
C VAL A 99 8.41 -12.27 11.23
N ARG A 100 7.49 -12.34 10.28
CA ARG A 100 7.01 -11.16 9.56
C ARG A 100 5.50 -11.21 9.44
N THR A 101 4.87 -10.07 9.62
CA THR A 101 3.42 -9.91 9.43
C THR A 101 3.12 -8.50 8.93
N MET A 102 1.98 -8.38 8.26
CA MET A 102 1.47 -7.12 7.76
C MET A 102 0.03 -6.95 8.21
N CYS A 103 -0.28 -5.79 8.76
CA CYS A 103 -1.63 -5.43 9.19
C CYS A 103 -2.02 -4.05 8.66
N TYR A 104 -3.32 -3.85 8.51
CA TYR A 104 -3.90 -2.61 7.99
C TYR A 104 -4.73 -1.97 9.09
N VAL A 105 -4.55 -0.67 9.32
CA VAL A 105 -5.38 0.06 10.27
C VAL A 105 -6.60 0.60 9.53
N THR A 106 -7.76 0.06 9.86
CA THR A 106 -9.04 0.55 9.36
C THR A 106 -9.33 1.96 9.89
N GLN A 107 -10.07 2.78 9.11
CA GLN A 107 -10.53 4.09 9.58
C GLN A 107 -11.40 3.97 10.84
N VAL A 108 -12.27 2.97 10.88
CA VAL A 108 -12.99 2.57 12.09
C VAL A 108 -12.09 1.60 12.86
N TYR A 109 -11.20 2.16 13.67
CA TYR A 109 -10.19 1.40 14.39
C TYR A 109 -10.83 0.48 15.45
N SER A 110 -10.48 -0.81 15.39
CA SER A 110 -10.80 -1.81 16.40
C SER A 110 -9.52 -2.49 16.86
N TRP A 111 -9.17 -2.30 18.15
CA TRP A 111 -7.99 -2.93 18.73
C TRP A 111 -8.07 -4.46 18.64
N ARG A 112 -9.22 -5.03 19.00
CA ARG A 112 -9.43 -6.48 18.99
C ARG A 112 -9.28 -7.09 17.60
N GLU A 113 -9.85 -6.48 16.58
CA GLU A 113 -9.74 -6.99 15.21
C GLU A 113 -8.29 -6.96 14.72
N LEU A 114 -7.60 -5.84 14.92
CA LEU A 114 -6.18 -5.71 14.55
C LEU A 114 -5.29 -6.75 15.27
N LEU A 115 -5.53 -6.96 16.57
CA LEU A 115 -4.79 -7.91 17.39
C LEU A 115 -5.04 -9.36 16.93
N LEU A 116 -6.30 -9.72 16.65
CA LEU A 116 -6.66 -11.04 16.15
C LEU A 116 -6.08 -11.30 14.76
N ASP A 117 -6.06 -10.30 13.88
CA ASP A 117 -5.46 -10.41 12.54
C ASP A 117 -3.96 -10.71 12.63
N ILE A 118 -3.22 -9.98 13.48
CA ILE A 118 -1.79 -10.21 13.71
C ILE A 118 -1.55 -11.60 14.31
N LEU A 119 -2.30 -11.98 15.36
CA LEU A 119 -2.16 -13.28 16.01
C LEU A 119 -2.43 -14.43 15.02
N LYS A 120 -3.47 -14.31 14.21
CA LYS A 120 -3.81 -15.30 13.20
C LYS A 120 -2.69 -15.47 12.17
N ASP A 121 -2.04 -14.38 11.77
CA ASP A 121 -0.95 -14.42 10.80
C ASP A 121 0.32 -15.05 11.40
N VAL A 122 0.66 -14.74 12.66
CA VAL A 122 1.94 -15.19 13.25
C VAL A 122 1.88 -16.50 14.04
N LEU A 123 0.71 -16.86 14.59
CA LEU A 123 0.50 -18.10 15.37
C LEU A 123 -0.44 -19.10 14.69
N GLY A 124 -1.12 -18.68 13.61
CA GLY A 124 -2.14 -19.48 12.96
C GLY A 124 -3.52 -19.38 13.64
N PRO A 125 -4.52 -20.11 13.11
CA PRO A 125 -5.88 -20.09 13.66
C PRO A 125 -5.91 -20.73 15.05
N ALA A 126 -6.18 -19.92 16.07
CA ALA A 126 -6.43 -20.37 17.43
C ALA A 126 -7.85 -20.00 17.87
N GLU A 127 -8.38 -20.68 18.89
CA GLU A 127 -9.69 -20.38 19.49
C GLU A 127 -9.60 -19.09 20.35
N CYS A 128 -9.28 -17.97 19.71
CA CYS A 128 -9.04 -16.67 20.36
C CYS A 128 -10.33 -15.93 20.74
N THR A 129 -11.49 -16.43 20.31
CA THR A 129 -12.78 -15.75 20.45
C THR A 129 -13.24 -15.59 21.90
N LYS A 130 -12.79 -16.45 22.81
CA LYS A 130 -13.15 -16.43 24.24
C LYS A 130 -12.19 -15.63 25.13
N LYS A 131 -11.01 -15.25 24.62
CA LYS A 131 -9.98 -14.54 25.36
C LYS A 131 -10.25 -13.03 25.39
N GLU A 132 -9.92 -12.40 26.51
CA GLU A 132 -9.92 -10.95 26.66
C GLU A 132 -8.77 -10.33 25.86
N ASP A 133 -8.92 -9.06 25.44
CA ASP A 133 -7.92 -8.37 24.63
C ASP A 133 -6.54 -8.30 25.32
N GLY A 134 -6.50 -8.20 26.65
CA GLY A 134 -5.24 -8.20 27.41
C GLY A 134 -4.54 -9.57 27.39
N GLU A 135 -5.29 -10.67 27.38
CA GLU A 135 -4.71 -12.02 27.26
C GLU A 135 -4.12 -12.25 25.87
N LEU A 136 -4.85 -11.82 24.83
CA LEU A 136 -4.41 -11.86 23.45
C LEU A 136 -3.14 -11.01 23.23
N ALA A 137 -3.09 -9.81 23.81
CA ALA A 137 -1.95 -8.92 23.72
C ALA A 137 -0.71 -9.52 24.40
N ASN A 138 -0.91 -10.11 25.59
CA ASN A 138 0.17 -10.80 26.31
C ASN A 138 0.68 -12.04 25.59
N GLU A 139 -0.20 -12.76 24.89
CA GLU A 139 0.17 -13.89 24.05
C GLU A 139 1.03 -13.46 22.86
N LEU A 140 0.59 -12.43 22.12
CA LEU A 140 1.36 -11.84 21.04
C LEU A 140 2.73 -11.38 21.54
N ARG A 141 2.77 -10.65 22.66
CA ARG A 141 4.01 -10.16 23.28
C ARG A 141 4.96 -11.30 23.63
N ARG A 142 4.47 -12.34 24.30
CA ARG A 142 5.30 -13.51 24.69
C ARG A 142 5.93 -14.18 23.48
N TYR A 143 5.18 -14.30 22.39
CA TYR A 143 5.71 -14.85 21.15
C TYR A 143 6.78 -13.95 20.53
N LEU A 144 6.48 -12.67 20.34
CA LEU A 144 7.37 -11.71 19.68
C LEU A 144 8.68 -11.45 20.45
N LEU A 145 8.67 -11.48 21.79
CA LEU A 145 9.88 -11.28 22.59
C LEU A 145 10.97 -12.34 22.33
N THR A 146 10.60 -13.51 21.82
CA THR A 146 11.53 -14.61 21.51
C THR A 146 12.07 -14.58 20.07
N LYS A 147 11.58 -13.67 19.23
CA LYS A 147 11.80 -13.67 17.78
C LYS A 147 12.17 -12.30 17.26
N ARG A 148 13.14 -12.20 16.35
CA ARG A 148 13.35 -10.95 15.62
C ARG A 148 12.20 -10.78 14.62
N PHE A 149 11.32 -9.81 14.88
CA PHE A 149 10.13 -9.58 14.07
C PHE A 149 10.24 -8.33 13.18
N LEU A 150 9.56 -8.40 12.04
CA LEU A 150 9.23 -7.24 11.21
C LEU A 150 7.72 -7.13 11.06
N ILE A 151 7.14 -6.03 11.52
CA ILE A 151 5.70 -5.78 11.38
C ILE A 151 5.50 -4.57 10.48
N LEU A 152 4.74 -4.73 9.39
CA LEU A 152 4.28 -3.62 8.56
C LEU A 152 2.87 -3.22 9.00
N ILE A 153 2.74 -2.02 9.56
CA ILE A 153 1.47 -1.41 9.96
C ILE A 153 1.10 -0.36 8.92
N ASP A 154 0.11 -0.66 8.09
CA ASP A 154 -0.25 0.16 6.93
C ASP A 154 -1.44 1.10 7.22
N ASP A 155 -1.35 2.32 6.68
CA ASP A 155 -2.33 3.41 6.72
C ASP A 155 -2.82 3.75 8.13
N VAL A 156 -1.93 4.11 9.06
CA VAL A 156 -2.29 4.50 10.44
C VAL A 156 -2.92 5.89 10.50
N TRP A 157 -4.12 6.00 11.06
CA TRP A 157 -4.93 7.25 11.12
C TRP A 157 -4.82 8.04 12.44
N GLY A 158 -4.22 7.46 13.47
CA GLY A 158 -4.09 8.09 14.80
C GLY A 158 -3.17 7.32 15.73
N THR A 159 -2.85 7.91 16.88
CA THR A 159 -1.85 7.37 17.82
C THR A 159 -2.34 6.12 18.55
N ALA A 160 -3.66 5.97 18.76
CA ALA A 160 -4.23 4.85 19.52
C ALA A 160 -3.85 3.46 18.99
N ALA A 161 -3.78 3.28 17.67
CA ALA A 161 -3.35 2.02 17.08
C ALA A 161 -1.89 1.71 17.42
N TRP A 162 -1.03 2.74 17.36
CA TRP A 162 0.38 2.60 17.74
C TRP A 162 0.53 2.35 19.24
N ASP A 163 -0.17 3.09 20.11
CA ASP A 163 -0.09 2.92 21.57
C ASP A 163 -0.39 1.47 21.99
N ASN A 164 -1.47 0.89 21.46
CA ASN A 164 -1.88 -0.48 21.78
C ASN A 164 -0.87 -1.52 21.24
N LEU A 165 -0.40 -1.36 20.01
CA LEU A 165 0.60 -2.27 19.44
C LEU A 165 1.95 -2.16 20.14
N HIS A 166 2.37 -0.95 20.47
CA HIS A 166 3.65 -0.72 21.13
C HIS A 166 3.73 -1.46 22.49
N MET A 167 2.61 -1.58 23.22
CA MET A 167 2.55 -2.41 24.44
C MET A 167 2.91 -3.88 24.19
N CYS A 168 2.59 -4.41 23.01
CA CYS A 168 2.94 -5.78 22.62
C CYS A 168 4.43 -5.93 22.28
N PHE A 169 5.13 -4.83 22.02
CA PHE A 169 6.55 -4.85 21.60
C PHE A 169 7.52 -4.49 22.74
N GLN A 170 7.01 -3.94 23.85
CA GLN A 170 7.83 -3.52 24.99
C GLN A 170 8.71 -4.65 25.55
N GLY A 171 10.01 -4.36 25.66
CA GLY A 171 11.04 -5.29 26.12
C GLY A 171 11.81 -6.01 25.00
N SER A 172 11.42 -5.81 23.74
CA SER A 172 12.13 -6.38 22.59
C SER A 172 13.50 -5.74 22.42
N GLN A 173 14.56 -6.54 22.54
CA GLN A 173 15.97 -6.13 22.36
C GLN A 173 16.69 -7.04 21.35
N ASN A 174 15.97 -7.47 20.32
CA ASN A 174 16.40 -8.48 19.36
C ASN A 174 16.52 -7.93 17.92
N ARG A 175 16.77 -6.63 17.79
CA ARG A 175 16.83 -5.86 16.53
C ARG A 175 15.53 -5.88 15.71
N SER A 176 14.39 -6.09 16.37
CA SER A 176 13.08 -6.05 15.71
C SER A 176 12.77 -4.67 15.14
N ARG A 177 11.95 -4.65 14.10
CA ARG A 177 11.60 -3.43 13.36
C ARG A 177 10.10 -3.36 13.12
N VAL A 178 9.58 -2.14 13.08
CA VAL A 178 8.24 -1.85 12.59
C VAL A 178 8.37 -0.91 11.39
N ILE A 179 7.67 -1.22 10.30
CA ILE A 179 7.44 -0.26 9.23
C ILE A 179 6.04 0.31 9.46
N LEU A 180 5.92 1.62 9.52
CA LEU A 180 4.64 2.30 9.71
C LEU A 180 4.38 3.18 8.50
N THR A 181 3.22 3.06 7.86
CA THR A 181 2.79 4.03 6.84
C THR A 181 1.65 4.89 7.38
N THR A 182 1.69 6.19 7.10
CA THR A 182 0.63 7.11 7.53
C THR A 182 0.54 8.31 6.61
N ARG A 183 -0.57 9.02 6.63
CA ARG A 183 -0.73 10.31 5.94
C ARG A 183 -0.30 11.49 6.81
N LEU A 184 -0.18 11.27 8.11
CA LEU A 184 -0.07 12.31 9.11
C LEU A 184 1.36 12.34 9.66
N TYR A 185 2.04 13.48 9.54
CA TYR A 185 3.37 13.65 10.11
C TYR A 185 3.35 13.44 11.62
N GLU A 186 2.31 13.92 12.28
CA GLU A 186 2.14 13.87 13.74
C GLU A 186 2.08 12.43 14.25
N VAL A 187 1.42 11.53 13.51
CA VAL A 187 1.39 10.10 13.84
C VAL A 187 2.76 9.46 13.62
N ALA A 188 3.44 9.83 12.53
CA ALA A 188 4.75 9.31 12.20
C ALA A 188 5.82 9.70 13.25
N ASP A 189 5.79 10.97 13.67
CA ASP A 189 6.66 11.55 14.69
C ASP A 189 6.32 11.05 16.09
N TYR A 190 5.04 10.88 16.42
CA TYR A 190 4.63 10.27 17.69
C TYR A 190 5.10 8.82 17.82
N ALA A 191 5.07 8.05 16.73
CA ALA A 191 5.55 6.67 16.72
C ALA A 191 7.09 6.53 16.65
N LYS A 192 7.81 7.65 16.53
CA LYS A 192 9.27 7.68 16.38
C LYS A 192 9.95 7.03 17.58
N CYS A 193 10.90 6.14 17.29
CA CYS A 193 11.79 5.54 18.29
C CYS A 193 13.21 6.08 18.13
N LYS A 194 13.90 5.70 17.05
CA LYS A 194 15.26 6.20 16.73
C LYS A 194 15.32 6.84 15.37
N SER A 195 14.75 6.17 14.38
CA SER A 195 14.74 6.66 13.00
C SER A 195 13.75 7.80 12.82
N ASP A 196 14.21 8.89 12.19
CA ASP A 196 13.33 9.99 11.81
C ASP A 196 12.28 9.53 10.78
N PRO A 197 11.03 10.02 10.86
CA PRO A 197 10.03 9.75 9.86
C PRO A 197 10.47 10.17 8.45
N HIS A 198 10.26 9.30 7.49
CA HIS A 198 10.58 9.56 6.09
C HIS A 198 9.39 10.17 5.35
N HIS A 199 9.55 11.42 4.89
CA HIS A 199 8.57 12.04 4.02
C HIS A 199 8.69 11.49 2.60
N LEU A 200 7.68 10.75 2.14
CA LEU A 200 7.60 10.32 0.77
C LEU A 200 7.08 11.46 -0.11
N ARG A 201 8.02 12.11 -0.80
CA ARG A 201 7.75 13.17 -1.77
C ARG A 201 6.89 12.68 -2.94
N LEU A 202 6.32 13.61 -3.68
CA LEU A 202 5.72 13.34 -4.98
C LEU A 202 6.81 12.97 -6.01
N PHE A 203 6.43 12.22 -7.04
CA PHE A 203 7.27 12.04 -8.21
C PHE A 203 7.55 13.38 -8.90
N THR A 204 8.75 13.51 -9.45
CA THR A 204 9.10 14.57 -10.38
C THR A 204 8.33 14.38 -11.70
N ASP A 205 8.32 15.41 -12.54
CA ASP A 205 7.68 15.32 -13.86
C ASP A 205 8.26 14.16 -14.70
N ASP A 206 9.58 13.94 -14.62
CA ASP A 206 10.28 12.90 -15.36
C ASP A 206 9.98 11.51 -14.81
N GLU A 207 10.00 11.32 -13.48
CA GLU A 207 9.62 10.05 -12.84
C GLU A 207 8.15 9.71 -13.13
N SER A 208 7.26 10.70 -13.07
CA SER A 208 5.84 10.54 -13.41
C SER A 208 5.68 10.08 -14.86
N TRP A 209 6.48 10.63 -15.77
CA TRP A 209 6.47 10.23 -17.18
C TRP A 209 7.06 8.83 -17.38
N MET A 210 8.14 8.47 -16.69
CA MET A 210 8.69 7.13 -16.73
C MET A 210 7.69 6.08 -16.24
N LEU A 211 7.00 6.34 -15.13
CA LEU A 211 5.96 5.44 -14.61
C LEU A 211 4.78 5.32 -15.56
N LEU A 212 4.33 6.43 -16.16
CA LEU A 212 3.25 6.38 -17.14
C LEU A 212 3.66 5.54 -18.36
N LYS A 213 4.91 5.65 -18.81
CA LYS A 213 5.40 4.82 -19.91
C LYS A 213 5.45 3.35 -19.53
N GLU A 214 5.94 3.03 -18.34
CA GLU A 214 6.00 1.65 -17.86
C GLU A 214 4.59 1.06 -17.76
N GLU A 215 3.63 1.79 -17.23
CA GLU A 215 2.25 1.33 -17.08
C GLU A 215 1.54 1.14 -18.42
N VAL A 216 1.71 2.08 -19.36
CA VAL A 216 0.99 2.10 -20.64
C VAL A 216 1.63 1.19 -21.67
N PHE A 217 2.97 1.18 -21.73
CA PHE A 217 3.73 0.49 -22.78
C PHE A 217 4.43 -0.78 -22.28
N ARG A 218 4.48 -1.05 -20.96
CA ARG A 218 5.02 -2.29 -20.37
C ARG A 218 6.41 -2.67 -20.92
N GLY A 219 7.30 -1.68 -21.01
CA GLY A 219 8.65 -1.85 -21.55
C GLY A 219 8.78 -1.67 -23.07
N GLU A 220 7.68 -1.49 -23.80
CA GLU A 220 7.71 -1.14 -25.22
C GLU A 220 8.10 0.33 -25.46
N ILE A 221 8.61 0.61 -26.66
CA ILE A 221 9.02 1.97 -27.04
C ILE A 221 7.78 2.82 -27.25
N CYS A 222 7.64 3.86 -26.42
CA CYS A 222 6.62 4.88 -26.59
C CYS A 222 6.74 5.56 -27.97
N PRO A 223 5.67 5.58 -28.79
CA PRO A 223 5.67 6.27 -30.08
C PRO A 223 6.05 7.76 -29.91
N PRO A 224 6.95 8.32 -30.74
CA PRO A 224 7.42 9.70 -30.60
C PRO A 224 6.29 10.74 -30.57
N GLU A 225 5.20 10.49 -31.30
CA GLU A 225 4.03 11.36 -31.41
C GLU A 225 3.28 11.51 -30.08
N LEU A 226 3.38 10.49 -29.21
CA LEU A 226 2.74 10.48 -27.90
C LEU A 226 3.64 11.04 -26.80
N GLY A 227 4.90 11.37 -27.10
CA GLY A 227 5.85 11.85 -26.10
C GLY A 227 5.39 13.13 -25.40
N GLU A 228 5.05 14.17 -26.17
CA GLU A 228 4.66 15.46 -25.59
C GLU A 228 3.28 15.41 -24.91
N VAL A 229 2.33 14.70 -25.52
CA VAL A 229 0.98 14.50 -24.96
C VAL A 229 1.06 13.69 -23.67
N GLY A 230 1.80 12.59 -23.68
CA GLY A 230 2.01 11.72 -22.54
C GLY A 230 2.70 12.42 -21.38
N LEU A 231 3.72 13.24 -21.65
CA LEU A 231 4.36 14.07 -20.62
C LEU A 231 3.37 15.05 -19.98
N ARG A 232 2.53 15.73 -20.78
CA ARG A 232 1.48 16.63 -20.25
C ARG A 232 0.45 15.90 -19.39
N ILE A 233 0.07 14.69 -19.79
CA ILE A 233 -0.82 13.81 -19.03
C ILE A 233 -0.17 13.39 -17.71
N ALA A 234 1.08 12.94 -17.73
CA ALA A 234 1.83 12.53 -16.54
C ALA A 234 1.91 13.68 -15.50
N LYS A 235 2.27 14.89 -15.96
CA LYS A 235 2.29 16.09 -15.12
C LYS A 235 0.92 16.40 -14.50
N SER A 236 -0.17 16.16 -15.25
CA SER A 236 -1.53 16.50 -14.81
C SER A 236 -2.10 15.47 -13.82
N LEU A 237 -1.93 14.18 -14.10
CA LEU A 237 -2.47 13.08 -13.27
C LEU A 237 -1.78 13.02 -11.91
N TRP A 238 -0.48 13.23 -11.88
CA TRP A 238 0.28 13.12 -10.63
C TRP A 238 0.13 14.35 -9.73
N ARG A 239 -0.06 15.54 -10.31
CA ARG A 239 -0.44 16.75 -9.54
C ARG A 239 -1.84 16.64 -8.91
N ALA A 240 -2.72 15.81 -9.45
CA ALA A 240 -4.10 15.65 -8.99
C ALA A 240 -4.31 14.51 -7.97
N ALA A 241 -3.28 13.73 -7.61
CA ALA A 241 -3.39 12.56 -6.73
C ALA A 241 -4.39 11.47 -7.17
N THR A 242 -4.69 11.38 -8.48
CA THR A 242 -5.73 10.47 -9.01
C THR A 242 -5.15 9.18 -9.59
N LEU A 243 -4.49 8.38 -8.74
CA LEU A 243 -3.95 7.07 -9.15
C LEU A 243 -5.04 6.00 -9.38
N CYS A 244 -6.29 6.24 -8.95
CA CYS A 244 -7.37 5.25 -9.09
C CYS A 244 -8.01 5.20 -10.48
N CYS A 245 -7.74 6.16 -11.38
CA CYS A 245 -8.45 6.24 -12.66
C CYS A 245 -7.73 5.54 -13.84
N LEU A 246 -6.39 5.38 -13.81
CA LEU A 246 -5.67 4.82 -14.95
C LEU A 246 -5.78 3.29 -15.06
N SER A 247 -5.67 2.55 -13.95
CA SER A 247 -5.78 1.09 -13.98
C SER A 247 -7.17 0.62 -14.43
N SER A 248 -8.22 1.32 -13.99
CA SER A 248 -9.60 1.10 -14.45
C SER A 248 -9.80 1.56 -15.90
N TRP A 249 -9.12 2.62 -16.37
CA TRP A 249 -9.23 3.10 -17.75
C TRP A 249 -8.49 2.20 -18.76
N CYS A 250 -7.27 1.75 -18.45
CA CYS A 250 -6.51 0.81 -19.28
C CYS A 250 -7.17 -0.58 -19.32
N SER A 251 -7.63 -1.10 -18.17
CA SER A 251 -8.35 -2.39 -18.13
C SER A 251 -9.67 -2.38 -18.92
N GLN A 252 -10.31 -1.21 -19.07
CA GLN A 252 -11.52 -1.07 -19.88
C GLN A 252 -11.21 -1.08 -21.38
N ARG A 253 -10.04 -0.55 -21.78
CA ARG A 253 -9.61 -0.46 -23.19
C ARG A 253 -9.15 -1.81 -23.74
N GLU A 254 -8.43 -2.60 -22.95
CA GLU A 254 -8.03 -3.98 -23.33
C GLU A 254 -9.28 -4.88 -23.54
N LYS A 255 -10.34 -4.68 -22.75
CA LYS A 255 -11.63 -5.39 -22.95
C LYS A 255 -12.37 -4.94 -24.22
N GLU A 256 -12.30 -3.66 -24.57
CA GLU A 256 -12.97 -3.13 -25.77
C GLU A 256 -12.26 -3.57 -27.06
N GLU A 257 -10.93 -3.69 -27.07
CA GLU A 257 -10.16 -4.20 -28.22
C GLU A 257 -10.32 -5.72 -28.41
N SER A 258 -10.41 -6.50 -27.32
CA SER A 258 -10.63 -7.95 -27.37
C SER A 258 -11.99 -8.32 -27.98
N ILE A 259 -13.04 -7.52 -27.72
CA ILE A 259 -14.40 -7.74 -28.25
C ILE A 259 -14.49 -7.38 -29.75
N PHE A 260 -13.57 -6.56 -30.27
CA PHE A 260 -13.57 -6.14 -31.67
C PHE A 260 -12.90 -7.19 -32.59
N VAL A 261 -11.92 -7.93 -32.06
CA VAL A 261 -11.23 -9.01 -32.79
C VAL A 261 -12.07 -10.29 -32.88
N GLU A 262 -12.92 -10.58 -31.89
CA GLU A 262 -13.82 -11.75 -31.92
C GLU A 262 -15.07 -11.57 -32.82
N LYS A 263 -15.30 -10.38 -33.37
CA LYS A 263 -16.45 -10.08 -34.24
C LYS A 263 -16.07 -9.72 -35.68
N SER A 264 -14.83 -9.96 -36.09
CA SER A 264 -14.34 -9.77 -37.46
C SER A 264 -14.12 -11.09 -38.18
#